data_AF-A0A957EWH8-F1
#
_entry.id   AF-A0A957EWH8-F1
#
_cell.length_a   1.000
_cell.length_b   1.000
_cell.length_c   1.000
_cell.angle_alpha   90.00
_cell.angle_beta   90.00
_cell.angle_gamma   90.00
#
_symmetry.space_group_name_H-M   'P 1'
#
loop_
_entity.id
_entity.type
_entity.pdbx_description
1 polymer ?
#
loop_
_entity_poly.entity_id
_entity_poly.type
_entity_poly.pdbx_seq_one_letter_code
_entity_poly.pdbx_strand_id
1 'polypeptide(L)'
;MLKKRWLLWVVLLLGGITAVYARTRATTNSYLPLITRSGTPPPQIAGCDVFPGDNIWNTPVDNLPVHARSSGYISTIGASRTVHADFGSGMMFGGGFGAKYGILEPIT
;
A
#
# COMPACT_ATOMS: atom_id res chain seq x y z
N MET A 1 41.65 -44.43 3.28
CA MET A 1 40.23 -44.06 3.11
C MET A 1 40.05 -42.53 3.07
N LEU A 2 40.57 -41.85 2.04
CA LEU A 2 40.50 -40.38 1.93
C LEU A 2 40.36 -39.90 0.47
N LYS A 3 39.60 -40.60 -0.36
CA LYS A 3 39.40 -40.26 -1.79
C LYS A 3 37.94 -40.20 -2.25
N LYS A 4 36.95 -40.34 -1.35
CA LYS A 4 35.52 -40.40 -1.71
C LYS A 4 34.64 -39.27 -1.16
N ARG A 5 35.20 -38.30 -0.41
CA ARG A 5 34.43 -37.19 0.18
C ARG A 5 34.33 -35.94 -0.70
N TRP A 6 35.07 -35.85 -1.81
CA TRP A 6 35.03 -34.69 -2.71
C TRP A 6 33.88 -34.76 -3.74
N LEU A 7 33.41 -35.98 -4.07
CA LEU A 7 32.40 -36.19 -5.12
C LEU A 7 31.01 -35.76 -4.65
N LEU A 8 30.74 -35.83 -3.35
CA LEU A 8 29.49 -35.37 -2.74
C LEU A 8 29.30 -33.84 -2.86
N TRP A 9 30.40 -33.07 -2.89
CA TRP A 9 30.33 -31.61 -3.07
C TRP A 9 30.11 -31.20 -4.54
N VAL A 10 30.65 -31.97 -5.49
CA VAL A 10 30.46 -31.70 -6.93
C VAL A 10 29.03 -32.01 -7.39
N VAL A 11 28.41 -33.07 -6.87
CA VAL A 11 27.02 -33.44 -7.21
C VAL A 11 26.00 -32.44 -6.65
N LEU A 12 26.25 -31.87 -5.46
CA LEU A 12 25.42 -30.81 -4.89
C LEU A 12 25.53 -29.47 -5.65
N LEU A 13 26.67 -29.18 -6.28
CA LEU A 13 26.87 -27.98 -7.09
C LEU A 13 26.27 -28.07 -8.50
N LEU A 14 26.18 -29.28 -9.09
CA LEU A 14 25.62 -29.48 -10.44
C LEU A 14 24.14 -29.86 -10.45
N GLY A 15 23.60 -30.45 -9.37
CA GLY A 15 22.18 -30.80 -9.25
C GLY A 15 21.25 -29.62 -8.92
N GLY A 16 21.79 -28.50 -8.44
CA GLY A 16 21.01 -27.28 -8.18
C GLY A 16 20.69 -26.45 -9.42
N ILE A 17 21.32 -26.75 -10.56
CA ILE A 17 21.27 -25.89 -11.75
C ILE A 17 20.11 -26.25 -12.70
N THR A 18 19.54 -27.46 -12.64
CA THR A 18 18.53 -27.91 -13.62
C THR A 18 17.07 -27.64 -13.25
N ALA A 19 16.74 -27.28 -12.00
CA ALA A 19 15.33 -27.08 -11.59
C ALA A 19 14.77 -25.66 -11.83
N VAL A 20 15.56 -24.71 -12.35
CA VAL A 20 15.11 -23.32 -12.54
C VAL A 20 14.67 -23.03 -13.99
N TYR A 21 14.62 -24.04 -14.87
CA TYR A 21 14.21 -23.89 -16.27
C TYR A 21 12.68 -23.85 -16.52
N ALA A 22 11.85 -23.78 -15.48
CA ALA A 22 10.40 -23.58 -15.65
C ALA A 22 10.11 -22.12 -16.03
N ARG A 23 10.19 -21.85 -17.34
CA ARG A 23 9.96 -20.56 -17.98
C ARG A 23 8.49 -20.15 -17.89
N THR A 24 8.15 -19.28 -16.95
CA THR A 24 6.96 -18.43 -17.09
C THR A 24 7.28 -17.32 -18.10
N ARG A 25 6.56 -17.29 -19.23
CA ARG A 25 6.60 -16.16 -20.15
C ARG A 25 5.75 -15.03 -19.56
N ALA A 26 6.37 -14.14 -18.79
CA ALA A 26 5.79 -12.85 -18.47
C ALA A 26 5.95 -11.92 -19.67
N THR A 27 4.85 -11.60 -20.37
CA THR A 27 4.80 -10.47 -21.30
C THR A 27 4.63 -9.20 -20.49
N THR A 28 5.75 -8.63 -20.03
CA THR A 28 5.76 -7.36 -19.30
C THR A 28 6.58 -6.36 -20.10
N ASN A 29 5.88 -5.49 -20.84
CA ASN A 29 6.52 -4.28 -21.35
C ASN A 29 6.98 -3.46 -20.14
N SER A 30 8.29 -3.37 -20.00
CA SER A 30 8.98 -2.79 -18.86
C SER A 30 9.43 -1.39 -19.24
N TYR A 31 8.88 -0.39 -18.56
CA TYR A 31 9.46 0.96 -18.53
C TYR A 31 10.09 1.14 -17.15
N LEU A 32 11.41 1.34 -17.10
CA LEU A 32 12.17 1.50 -15.86
C LEU A 32 12.10 2.96 -15.36
N PRO A 33 12.11 3.17 -14.02
CA PRO A 33 12.15 2.15 -12.97
C PRO A 33 10.73 1.70 -12.57
N LEU A 34 10.51 0.38 -12.52
CA LEU A 34 9.34 -0.19 -11.87
C LEU A 34 9.58 -0.14 -10.35
N ILE A 35 9.10 0.89 -9.67
CA ILE A 35 9.06 0.90 -8.21
C ILE A 35 7.90 -0.02 -7.80
N THR A 36 8.19 -1.31 -7.56
CA THR A 36 7.21 -2.20 -6.92
C THR A 36 7.18 -1.87 -5.43
N ARG A 37 6.22 -1.05 -5.01
CA ARG A 37 5.96 -0.80 -3.59
C ARG A 37 5.12 -1.95 -3.04
N SER A 38 5.70 -2.74 -2.15
CA SER A 38 4.93 -3.68 -1.31
C SER A 38 4.01 -2.86 -0.42
N GLY A 39 2.71 -2.88 -0.68
CA GLY A 39 1.70 -2.17 0.09
C GLY A 39 0.48 -3.05 0.27
N THR A 40 -0.29 -2.76 1.32
CA THR A 40 -1.67 -3.25 1.43
C THR A 40 -2.43 -2.82 0.17
N PRO A 41 -3.29 -3.67 -0.42
CA PRO A 41 -4.12 -3.26 -1.55
C PRO A 41 -4.85 -1.95 -1.22
N PRO A 42 -4.95 -1.00 -2.17
CA PRO A 42 -5.70 0.22 -1.94
C PRO A 42 -7.10 -0.09 -1.41
N PRO A 43 -7.68 0.77 -0.57
CA PRO A 43 -9.09 0.66 -0.24
C PRO A 43 -9.91 0.61 -1.53
N GLN A 44 -10.85 -0.32 -1.59
CA GLN A 44 -11.72 -0.51 -2.74
C GLN A 44 -13.16 -0.17 -2.39
N ILE A 45 -13.85 0.53 -3.28
CA ILE A 45 -15.30 0.76 -3.24
C ILE A 45 -15.87 0.15 -4.51
N ALA A 46 -16.83 -0.77 -4.36
CA ALA A 46 -17.45 -1.49 -5.48
C ALA A 46 -16.44 -2.19 -6.43
N GLY A 47 -15.32 -2.68 -5.89
CA GLY A 47 -14.28 -3.37 -6.68
C GLY A 47 -13.32 -2.44 -7.44
N CYS A 48 -13.46 -1.12 -7.28
CA CYS A 48 -12.56 -0.11 -7.82
C CYS A 48 -11.66 0.45 -6.73
N ASP A 49 -10.37 0.60 -7.00
CA ASP A 49 -9.44 1.30 -6.12
C ASP A 49 -9.88 2.76 -5.93
N VAL A 50 -9.90 3.25 -4.69
CA VAL A 50 -10.24 4.64 -4.38
C VAL A 50 -9.17 5.62 -4.89
N PHE A 51 -7.90 5.20 -4.87
CA PHE A 51 -6.75 5.94 -5.39
C PHE A 51 -5.80 5.00 -6.16
N PRO A 52 -4.98 5.53 -7.10
CA PRO A 52 -3.89 4.76 -7.69
C PRO A 52 -3.00 4.07 -6.64
N GLY A 53 -2.46 2.89 -6.97
CA GLY A 53 -1.73 2.05 -6.01
C GLY A 53 -0.54 2.73 -5.33
N ASP A 54 0.10 3.69 -5.98
CA ASP A 54 1.26 4.45 -5.49
C ASP A 54 0.89 5.79 -4.82
N ASN A 55 -0.40 6.10 -4.69
CA ASN A 55 -0.85 7.34 -4.08
C ASN A 55 -0.42 7.40 -2.60
N ILE A 56 0.02 8.59 -2.15
CA ILE A 56 0.47 8.82 -0.78
C ILE A 56 -0.59 8.42 0.26
N TRP A 57 -1.88 8.56 -0.05
CA TRP A 57 -2.99 8.18 0.82
C TRP A 57 -3.13 6.66 1.06
N ASN A 58 -2.43 5.82 0.28
CA ASN A 58 -2.32 4.37 0.49
C ASN A 58 -1.08 3.98 1.33
N THR A 59 -0.38 4.96 1.92
CA THR A 59 0.81 4.71 2.74
C THR A 59 0.42 4.35 4.17
N PRO A 60 0.85 3.18 4.70
CA PRO A 60 0.73 2.89 6.13
C PRO A 60 1.53 3.91 6.95
N VAL A 61 0.93 4.45 8.00
CA VAL A 61 1.54 5.47 8.89
C VAL A 61 1.66 5.01 10.35
N ASP A 62 1.13 3.83 10.67
CA ASP A 62 1.05 3.24 12.01
C ASP A 62 2.43 2.90 12.59
N ASN A 63 3.42 2.65 11.73
CA ASN A 63 4.80 2.32 12.13
C ASN A 63 5.79 3.47 11.92
N LEU A 64 5.34 4.66 11.52
CA LEU A 64 6.23 5.80 11.29
C LEU A 64 6.62 6.48 12.61
N PRO A 65 7.84 7.05 12.72
CA PRO A 65 8.22 7.82 13.88
C PRO A 65 7.30 9.02 14.09
N VAL A 66 6.91 9.27 15.35
CA VAL A 66 6.19 10.49 15.72
C VAL A 66 7.11 11.69 15.51
N HIS A 67 6.63 12.71 14.80
CA HIS A 67 7.39 13.93 14.57
C HIS A 67 7.72 14.65 15.90
N ALA A 68 8.95 15.14 16.06
CA ALA A 68 9.44 15.75 17.31
C ALA A 68 8.57 16.91 17.84
N ARG A 69 7.85 17.60 16.96
CA ARG A 69 6.93 18.71 17.29
C ARG A 69 5.47 18.28 17.54
N SER A 70 5.16 16.97 17.52
CA SER A 70 3.78 16.46 17.62
C SER A 70 3.06 16.99 18.87
N SER A 71 3.72 16.97 20.03
CA SER A 71 3.18 17.52 21.28
C SER A 71 2.84 19.01 21.17
N GLY A 72 3.67 19.79 20.48
CA GLY A 72 3.41 21.19 20.18
C GLY A 72 2.15 21.38 19.34
N TYR A 73 2.01 20.63 18.24
CA TYR A 73 0.82 20.70 17.39
C TYR A 73 -0.46 20.32 18.15
N ILE A 74 -0.42 19.24 18.93
CA ILE A 74 -1.55 18.80 19.77
C ILE A 74 -1.92 19.89 20.79
N SER A 75 -0.92 20.54 21.41
CA SER A 75 -1.15 21.64 22.35
C SER A 75 -1.82 22.85 21.71
N THR A 76 -1.47 23.18 20.45
CA THR A 76 -2.09 24.30 19.72
C THR A 76 -3.53 24.02 19.31
N ILE A 77 -3.85 22.77 18.98
CA ILE A 77 -5.22 22.33 18.68
C ILE A 77 -6.07 22.32 19.98
N GLY A 78 -5.45 21.92 21.09
CA GLY A 78 -6.08 21.74 22.38
C GLY A 78 -6.44 20.27 22.61
N ALA A 79 -5.55 19.56 23.32
CA ALA A 79 -5.63 18.10 23.53
C ALA A 79 -6.96 17.61 24.15
N SER A 80 -7.67 18.47 24.87
CA SER A 80 -8.94 18.16 25.53
C SER A 80 -10.15 18.89 24.92
N ARG A 81 -9.96 19.58 23.79
CA ARG A 81 -11.06 20.28 23.11
C ARG A 81 -11.86 19.31 22.27
N THR A 82 -13.18 19.41 22.36
CA THR A 82 -14.07 18.70 21.42
C THR A 82 -13.93 19.31 20.04
N VAL A 83 -13.69 18.46 19.03
CA VAL A 83 -13.70 18.89 17.63
C VAL A 83 -15.12 18.88 17.09
N HIS A 84 -15.51 19.97 16.41
CA HIS A 84 -16.69 19.95 15.56
C HIS A 84 -16.28 19.37 14.22
N ALA A 85 -16.56 18.09 14.00
CA ALA A 85 -16.21 17.46 12.74
C ALA A 85 -17.19 17.92 11.66
N ASP A 86 -16.66 18.63 10.67
CA ASP A 86 -17.44 19.16 9.55
C ASP A 86 -17.70 18.06 8.51
N PHE A 87 -18.47 17.06 8.93
CA PHE A 87 -18.97 15.99 8.06
C PHE A 87 -20.30 16.38 7.39
N GLY A 88 -20.68 17.65 7.44
CA GLY A 88 -21.93 18.13 6.86
C GLY A 88 -21.96 17.91 5.35
N SER A 89 -22.95 17.18 4.86
CA SER A 89 -23.36 17.22 3.46
C SER A 89 -24.71 17.92 3.38
N GLY A 90 -24.71 19.20 3.03
CA GLY A 90 -25.93 20.02 3.05
C GLY A 90 -25.95 21.07 1.94
N MET A 91 -27.09 21.20 1.28
CA MET A 91 -27.43 22.37 0.47
C MET A 91 -27.79 23.49 1.43
N MET A 92 -26.90 24.45 1.65
CA MET A 92 -27.21 25.64 2.44
C MET A 92 -27.32 26.84 1.49
N PHE A 93 -28.47 27.52 1.50
CA PHE A 93 -28.77 28.67 0.63
C PHE A 93 -28.78 28.35 -0.89
N GLY A 94 -29.28 27.18 -1.28
CA GLY A 94 -29.35 26.80 -2.71
C GLY A 94 -28.00 26.46 -3.35
N GLY A 95 -26.93 26.40 -2.57
CA GLY A 95 -25.61 25.90 -2.97
C GLY A 95 -25.17 24.76 -2.06
N GLY A 96 -24.66 23.68 -2.64
CA GLY A 96 -24.12 22.55 -1.88
C GLY A 96 -22.71 22.83 -1.38
N PHE A 97 -22.48 22.69 -0.08
CA PHE A 97 -21.15 22.47 0.48
C PHE A 97 -21.09 21.08 1.13
N GLY A 98 -20.02 20.35 0.85
CA GLY A 98 -19.77 19.01 1.35
C GLY A 98 -19.22 18.10 0.25
N ALA A 99 -17.98 17.62 0.41
CA ALA A 99 -17.41 16.59 -0.44
C ALA A 99 -18.30 15.33 -0.34
N LYS A 100 -18.89 14.92 -1.45
CA LYS A 100 -19.69 13.70 -1.53
C LYS A 100 -18.76 12.48 -1.42
N TYR A 101 -18.63 11.93 -0.23
CA TYR A 101 -18.29 10.51 -0.06
C TYR A 101 -19.50 9.77 0.51
N GLY A 102 -20.63 9.88 -0.19
CA GLY A 102 -21.78 9.02 0.06
C GLY A 102 -21.56 7.71 -0.68
N ILE A 103 -21.63 6.58 0.01
CA ILE A 103 -21.90 5.29 -0.63
C ILE A 103 -23.23 5.48 -1.37
N LEU A 104 -23.19 5.53 -2.70
CA LEU A 104 -24.41 5.60 -3.48
C LEU A 104 -25.16 4.28 -3.26
N GLU A 105 -26.37 4.36 -2.74
CA GLU A 105 -27.28 3.24 -2.69
C GLU A 105 -27.45 2.71 -4.14
N PRO A 106 -27.55 1.38 -4.36
CA PRO A 106 -27.68 0.84 -5.71
C PRO A 106 -28.88 1.46 -6.42
N ILE A 107 -28.67 1.93 -7.64
CA ILE A 107 -29.76 2.35 -8.51
C ILE A 107 -30.49 1.07 -8.92
N THR A 108 -31.62 0.77 -8.28
CA THR A 108 -32.59 -0.21 -8.77
C THR A 108 -33.39 0.34 -9.94
#